data_AF-A0A7W1ZBS2-F1
#
_entry.id   AF-A0A7W1ZBS2-F1
#
_cell.length_a   1.000
_cell.length_b   1.000
_cell.length_c   1.000
_cell.angle_alpha   90.00
_cell.angle_beta   90.00
_cell.angle_gamma   90.00
#
_symmetry.space_group_name_H-M   'P 1'
#
loop_
_entity.id
_entity.type
_entity.pdbx_description
1 polymer ?
#
loop_
_entity_poly.entity_id
_entity_poly.type
_entity_poly.pdbx_seq_one_letter_code
_entity_poly.pdbx_strand_id
1 'polypeptide(L)' 'MPLEDLKYPIGKFKMPSKITTQDVQAYISSIALFPKHLQKVSLSLNDSQLDTPY' A
#
# COMPACT_ATOMS: atom_id res chain seq x y z
N MET A 1 -7.95 14.58 -14.22
CA MET A 1 -6.73 14.19 -13.51
C MET A 1 -5.75 13.63 -14.54
N PRO A 2 -4.48 14.03 -14.55
CA PRO A 2 -3.50 13.43 -15.45
C PRO A 2 -3.25 11.95 -15.08
N LEU A 3 -2.95 11.12 -16.07
CA LEU A 3 -2.81 9.66 -15.93
C LEU A 3 -1.76 9.24 -14.89
N GLU A 4 -0.74 10.07 -14.65
CA GLU A 4 0.28 9.80 -13.64
C GLU A 4 -0.26 9.81 -12.20
N ASP A 5 -1.22 10.69 -11.89
CA ASP A 5 -1.83 10.76 -10.55
C ASP A 5 -2.71 9.54 -10.27
N LEU A 6 -3.32 8.95 -11.30
CA LEU A 6 -4.09 7.71 -11.18
C LEU A 6 -3.18 6.49 -10.95
N LYS A 7 -1.98 6.50 -11.55
CA LYS A 7 -0.99 5.42 -11.39
C LYS A 7 -0.28 5.49 -10.05
N TYR A 8 -0.12 6.68 -9.48
CA TYR A 8 0.54 6.92 -8.19
C TYR A 8 -0.35 7.75 -7.25
N PRO A 9 -1.51 7.22 -6.84
CA PRO A 9 -2.49 7.99 -6.06
C PRO A 9 -1.98 8.42 -4.68
N ILE A 10 -0.92 7.77 -4.18
CA ILE A 10 -0.23 8.12 -2.92
C ILE A 10 1.19 8.64 -3.15
N GLY A 11 1.53 8.98 -4.40
CA GLY A 11 2.86 9.36 -4.83
C GLY A 11 3.83 8.17 -4.95
N LYS A 12 5.09 8.50 -5.26
CA LYS A 12 6.19 7.54 -5.38
C LYS A 12 6.95 7.45 -4.05
N PHE A 13 7.52 6.28 -3.78
CA PHE A 13 8.42 6.10 -2.65
C PHE A 13 9.56 7.13 -2.70
N LYS A 14 9.83 7.76 -1.56
CA LYS A 14 10.96 8.66 -1.36
C LYS A 14 11.78 8.12 -0.20
N MET A 15 13.05 7.79 -0.47
CA MET A 15 13.94 7.29 0.55
C MET A 15 14.22 8.39 1.58
N PRO A 16 13.99 8.13 2.88
CA PRO A 16 14.35 9.09 3.92
C PRO A 16 15.87 9.19 4.03
N SER A 17 16.40 10.41 4.25
CA SER A 17 17.85 10.65 4.34
C SER A 17 18.50 10.01 5.57
N LYS A 18 17.71 9.66 6.58
CA LYS A 18 18.14 8.93 7.78
C LYS A 18 17.05 7.96 8.17
N ILE A 19 17.45 6.74 8.51
CA ILE A 19 16.56 5.69 9.02
C ILE A 19 17.00 5.42 10.45
N THR A 20 16.11 5.64 11.41
CA THR A 20 16.37 5.35 12.82
C THR A 20 15.94 3.92 13.16
N THR A 21 16.41 3.38 14.30
CA THR A 21 15.97 2.07 14.79
C THR A 21 14.45 2.03 15.04
N GLN A 22 13.85 3.15 15.43
CA GLN A 22 12.39 3.27 15.60
C GLN A 22 11.67 3.17 14.25
N ASP A 23 12.19 3.80 13.20
CA ASP A 23 11.65 3.68 11.84
C ASP A 23 11.70 2.23 11.36
N VAL A 24 12.82 1.54 11.60
CA VAL A 24 12.97 0.11 11.25
C VAL A 24 11.90 -0.73 11.94
N GLN A 25 11.68 -0.52 13.25
CA GLN A 25 10.63 -1.24 13.99
C GLN A 25 9.23 -0.93 13.45
N ALA A 26 8.96 0.33 13.10
CA ALA A 26 7.70 0.75 12.50
C ALA A 26 7.48 0.12 11.11
N TYR A 27 8.53 0.04 10.29
CA TYR A 27 8.48 -0.59 8.97
C TYR A 27 8.27 -2.10 9.06
N ILE A 28 8.98 -2.78 9.95
CA ILE A 28 8.76 -4.21 10.23
C ILE A 28 7.31 -4.45 10.64
N SER A 29 6.78 -3.64 11.56
CA SER A 29 5.39 -3.75 12.01
C SER A 29 4.39 -3.51 10.89
N SER A 30 4.66 -2.51 10.04
CA SER A 30 3.82 -2.21 8.87
C SER A 30 3.80 -3.36 7.86
N ILE A 31 4.95 -3.96 7.57
CA ILE A 31 5.07 -5.13 6.68
C ILE A 31 4.34 -6.33 7.28
N ALA A 32 4.48 -6.57 8.58
CA ALA A 32 3.80 -7.68 9.26
C ALA A 32 2.27 -7.53 9.25
N LEU A 33 1.74 -6.31 9.33
CA LEU A 33 0.31 -6.03 9.31
C LEU A 33 -0.29 -5.98 7.90
N PHE A 34 0.54 -5.78 6.87
CA PHE A 34 0.09 -5.59 5.50
C PHE A 34 -0.80 -6.74 4.96
N PRO A 35 -0.45 -8.03 5.12
CA PRO A 35 -1.30 -9.13 4.63
C PRO A 35 -2.71 -9.10 5.24
N LYS A 36 -2.80 -8.78 6.53
CA LYS A 36 -4.09 -8.69 7.25
C LYS A 36 -4.95 -7.55 6.71
N HIS A 37 -4.35 -6.39 6.46
CA HIS A 37 -5.06 -5.25 5.87
C HIS A 37 -5.52 -5.56 4.44
N LEU A 38 -4.66 -6.19 3.64
CA LEU A 38 -4.98 -6.59 2.27
C LEU A 38 -6.15 -7.58 2.23
N GLN A 39 -6.13 -8.59 3.10
CA GLN A 39 -7.22 -9.55 3.22
C GLN A 39 -8.53 -8.89 3.63
N LYS A 40 -8.50 -7.99 4.62
CA LYS A 40 -9.71 -7.29 5.08
C LYS A 40 -10.40 -6.51 3.95
N VAL A 41 -9.62 -5.88 3.08
CA VAL A 41 -10.17 -5.11 1.95
C VAL A 41 -10.63 -6.05 0.83
N SER A 42 -9.81 -7.02 0.44
CA SER A 42 -10.15 -7.96 -0.65
C SER A 42 -11.37 -8.84 -0.34
N LEU A 43 -11.55 -9.27 0.91
CA LEU A 43 -12.72 -10.05 1.34
C LEU A 43 -14.05 -9.29 1.20
N SER A 44 -14.01 -7.96 1.14
CA SER A 44 -15.22 -7.14 0.96
C SER A 44 -15.59 -6.91 -0.51
N LEU A 45 -14.74 -7.37 -1.43
CA LEU A 45 -14.95 -7.24 -2.88
C LEU A 45 -15.63 -8.49 -3.44
N ASN A 46 -16.52 -8.30 -4.41
CA ASN A 46 -17.08 -9.40 -5.19
C ASN A 46 -16.18 -9.74 -6.40
N ASP A 47 -16.43 -10.89 -7.03
CA ASP A 47 -15.62 -11.38 -8.16
C ASP A 47 -15.51 -10.35 -9.28
N SER A 48 -16.62 -9.70 -9.65
CA SER A 48 -16.62 -8.66 -10.69
C SER A 48 -15.78 -7.42 -10.35
N GLN A 49 -15.62 -7.10 -9.05
CA GLN A 49 -14.77 -6.01 -8.58
C GLN A 49 -13.29 -6.41 -8.55
N LEU A 50 -13.00 -7.68 -8.28
CA LEU A 50 -11.64 -8.22 -8.33
C LEU A 50 -11.11 -8.33 -9.77
N ASP A 51 -11.99 -8.65 -10.72
CA ASP A 51 -11.69 -8.75 -12.16
C ASP A 51 -11.72 -7.41 -12.90
N THR A 52 -11.85 -6.27 -12.20
CA THR A 52 -11.85 -4.96 -12.87
C THR A 52 -10.45 -4.58 -13.35
N PRO A 53 -10.21 -4.43 -14.67
CA PRO A 53 -8.92 -3.96 -15.17
C PRO A 53 -8.73 -2.47 -14.84
N TYR A 54 -7.51 -2.13 -14.40
CA TYR A 54 -7.07 -0.77 -14.08
C TYR A 54 -6.34 -0.09 -15.24
#